data_AF-A3K9B5-F1
#
_entry.id   AF-A3K9B5-F1
#
_cell.length_a   1.000
_cell.length_b   1.000
_cell.length_c   1.000
_cell.angle_alpha   90.00
_cell.angle_beta   90.00
_cell.angle_gamma   90.00
#
_symmetry.space_group_name_H-M   'P 1'
#
loop_
_entity.id
_entity.type
_entity.pdbx_description
1 polymer ?
#
loop_
_entity_poly.entity_id
_entity_poly.type
_entity_poly.pdbx_seq_one_letter_code
_entity_poly.pdbx_strand_id
1 'polypeptide(L)'
;MKTVLKVLGGLVLVVALFAGAMFFFTSGSRDIARQFVTLSTTGGHDEARALLHPGLQDQLSTDKMAEMFAGAKPYEKVSFSSVSTGTGKPTTLEGTATTVDGCMSVLKFELLNEQIVGFDMSPLCR
;
A
#
# COMPACT_ATOMS: atom_id res chain seq x y z
N MET A 1 -32.27 -19.55 -26.49
CA MET A 1 -31.17 -19.98 -25.58
C MET A 1 -29.93 -19.09 -25.63
N LYS A 2 -29.44 -18.63 -26.79
CA LYS A 2 -28.19 -17.84 -26.88
C LYS A 2 -28.27 -16.45 -26.21
N THR A 3 -29.43 -15.81 -26.19
CA THR A 3 -29.61 -14.46 -25.62
C THR A 3 -29.68 -14.48 -24.10
N VAL A 4 -30.38 -15.44 -23.51
CA VAL A 4 -30.54 -15.58 -22.04
C VAL A 4 -29.21 -15.96 -21.38
N LEU A 5 -28.40 -16.78 -22.04
CA LEU A 5 -27.05 -17.15 -21.56
C LEU A 5 -26.06 -15.96 -21.58
N LYS A 6 -26.19 -15.05 -22.56
CA LYS A 6 -25.39 -13.81 -22.62
C LYS A 6 -25.80 -12.81 -21.53
N VAL A 7 -27.09 -12.72 -21.22
CA VAL A 7 -27.60 -11.82 -20.18
C VAL A 7 -27.24 -12.35 -18.78
N LEU A 8 -27.37 -13.66 -18.52
CA LEU A 8 -26.91 -14.27 -17.26
C LEU A 8 -25.38 -14.21 -17.11
N GLY A 9 -24.63 -14.46 -18.19
CA GLY A 9 -23.17 -14.34 -18.20
C GLY A 9 -22.69 -12.92 -17.91
N GLY A 10 -23.36 -11.91 -18.48
CA GLY A 10 -23.09 -10.50 -18.18
C GLY A 10 -23.43 -10.13 -16.74
N LEU A 11 -24.57 -10.60 -16.20
CA LEU A 11 -24.98 -10.32 -14.83
C LEU A 11 -24.04 -10.94 -13.79
N VAL A 12 -23.57 -12.18 -14.02
CA VAL A 12 -22.60 -12.86 -13.15
C VAL A 12 -21.24 -12.16 -13.20
N LEU A 13 -20.79 -11.71 -14.38
CA LEU A 13 -19.55 -10.97 -14.54
C LEU A 13 -19.60 -9.63 -13.78
N VAL A 14 -20.73 -8.93 -13.86
CA VAL A 14 -20.95 -7.65 -13.17
C VAL A 14 -21.01 -7.87 -11.66
N VAL A 15 -21.76 -8.85 -11.17
CA VAL A 15 -21.82 -9.17 -9.73
C VAL A 15 -20.46 -9.66 -9.19
N ALA A 16 -19.68 -10.41 -9.98
CA ALA A 16 -18.32 -10.81 -9.61
C ALA A 16 -17.32 -9.63 -9.63
N LEU A 17 -17.47 -8.68 -10.56
CA LEU A 17 -16.69 -7.43 -10.58
C LEU A 17 -17.01 -6.55 -9.37
N PHE A 18 -18.28 -6.43 -8.99
CA PHE A 18 -18.69 -5.66 -7.82
C PHE A 18 -18.34 -6.34 -6.48
N ALA A 19 -18.48 -7.66 -6.38
CA ALA A 19 -18.06 -8.43 -5.20
C ALA A 19 -16.53 -8.51 -5.07
N GLY A 20 -15.80 -8.63 -6.19
CA GLY A 20 -14.35 -8.55 -6.25
C GLY A 20 -13.83 -7.16 -5.88
N ALA A 21 -14.49 -6.09 -6.35
CA ALA A 21 -14.17 -4.72 -5.97
C ALA A 21 -14.32 -4.49 -4.46
N MET A 22 -15.39 -4.98 -3.83
CA MET A 22 -15.60 -4.84 -2.37
C MET A 22 -14.58 -5.59 -1.51
N PHE A 23 -14.01 -6.72 -1.98
CA PHE A 23 -12.89 -7.41 -1.30
C PHE A 23 -11.52 -6.76 -1.55
N PHE A 24 -11.37 -5.98 -2.63
CA PHE A 24 -10.13 -5.28 -3.00
C PHE A 24 -9.87 -4.04 -2.13
N PHE A 25 -10.91 -3.31 -1.71
CA PHE A 25 -10.73 -2.00 -1.06
C PHE A 25 -9.95 -2.02 0.28
N THR A 26 -9.91 -3.12 1.02
CA THR A 26 -9.14 -3.23 2.28
C THR A 26 -7.84 -4.04 2.15
N SER A 27 -7.77 -4.96 1.19
CA SER A 27 -6.55 -5.70 0.85
C SER A 27 -5.57 -4.82 0.06
N GLY A 28 -6.08 -4.03 -0.90
CA GLY A 28 -5.30 -3.13 -1.74
C GLY A 28 -4.47 -2.13 -0.94
N SER A 29 -5.06 -1.46 0.06
CA SER A 29 -4.33 -0.50 0.90
C SER A 29 -3.14 -1.13 1.62
N ARG A 30 -3.33 -2.35 2.17
CA ARG A 30 -2.25 -3.09 2.84
C ARG A 30 -1.17 -3.49 1.85
N ASP A 31 -1.55 -3.97 0.67
CA ASP A 31 -0.59 -4.40 -0.35
C ASP A 31 0.23 -3.22 -0.90
N ILE A 32 -0.40 -2.06 -1.14
CA ILE A 32 0.29 -0.82 -1.50
C ILE A 32 1.31 -0.42 -0.44
N ALA A 33 0.92 -0.44 0.83
CA ALA A 33 1.83 -0.12 1.93
C ALA A 33 2.99 -1.13 2.06
N ARG A 34 2.74 -2.44 1.88
CA ARG A 34 3.82 -3.45 1.83
C ARG A 34 4.78 -3.23 0.67
N GLN A 35 4.21 -2.93 -0.51
CA GLN A 35 4.99 -2.68 -1.71
C GLN A 35 5.86 -1.43 -1.53
N PHE A 36 5.31 -0.36 -0.94
CA PHE A 36 6.07 0.83 -0.59
C PHE A 36 7.26 0.52 0.32
N VAL A 37 7.05 -0.20 1.43
CA VAL A 37 8.13 -0.59 2.36
C VAL A 37 9.22 -1.41 1.64
N THR A 38 8.80 -2.32 0.78
CA THR A 38 9.74 -3.18 0.04
C THR A 38 10.56 -2.35 -0.95
N LEU A 39 9.91 -1.58 -1.82
CA LEU A 39 10.55 -0.78 -2.86
C LEU A 39 11.45 0.31 -2.25
N SER A 40 10.98 0.99 -1.19
CA SER A 40 11.73 2.06 -0.54
C SER A 40 13.03 1.57 0.12
N THR A 41 13.10 0.30 0.52
CA THR A 41 14.28 -0.28 1.19
C THR A 41 15.15 -1.17 0.31
N THR A 42 14.73 -1.44 -0.92
CA THR A 42 15.46 -2.30 -1.88
C THR A 42 15.98 -1.54 -3.10
N GLY A 43 15.89 -0.21 -3.10
CA GLY A 43 16.41 0.66 -4.16
C GLY A 43 15.39 1.06 -5.24
N GLY A 44 14.15 0.57 -5.17
CA GLY A 44 13.05 0.94 -6.07
C GLY A 44 12.40 2.28 -5.70
N HIS A 45 13.19 3.34 -5.57
CA HIS A 45 12.72 4.62 -5.04
C HIS A 45 11.77 5.36 -5.99
N ASP A 46 11.94 5.19 -7.31
CA ASP A 46 11.02 5.75 -8.32
C ASP A 46 9.65 5.09 -8.25
N GLU A 47 9.63 3.76 -8.16
CA GLU A 47 8.42 2.97 -8.05
C GLU A 47 7.73 3.19 -6.70
N ALA A 48 8.50 3.29 -5.61
CA ALA A 48 7.97 3.65 -4.30
C ALA A 48 7.31 5.03 -4.31
N ARG A 49 7.93 6.02 -4.97
CA ARG A 49 7.34 7.36 -5.12
C ARG A 49 6.04 7.32 -5.92
N ALA A 50 5.94 6.48 -6.94
CA ALA A 50 4.72 6.36 -7.76
C ALA A 50 3.49 5.91 -6.97
N LEU A 51 3.68 5.26 -5.81
CA LEU A 51 2.60 4.86 -4.89
C LEU A 51 2.10 6.02 -4.00
N LEU A 52 2.84 7.12 -3.94
CA LEU A 52 2.45 8.31 -3.18
C LEU A 52 1.41 9.12 -3.95
N HIS A 53 0.55 9.84 -3.22
CA HIS A 53 -0.33 10.84 -3.80
C HIS A 53 0.51 11.97 -4.46
N PRO A 54 0.07 12.56 -5.60
CA PRO A 54 0.85 13.58 -6.33
C PRO A 54 1.42 14.71 -5.46
N GLY A 55 0.62 15.22 -4.52
CA GLY A 55 1.08 16.27 -3.61
C GLY A 55 2.26 15.86 -2.70
N LEU A 56 2.46 14.57 -2.41
CA LEU A 56 3.67 14.06 -1.76
C LEU A 56 4.80 13.82 -2.76
N GLN A 57 4.50 13.39 -3.98
CA GLN A 57 5.52 13.21 -5.03
C GLN A 57 6.24 14.54 -5.34
N ASP A 58 5.51 15.66 -5.32
CA ASP A 58 6.06 17.00 -5.51
C ASP A 58 7.05 17.40 -4.40
N GLN A 59 6.91 16.82 -3.21
CA GLN A 59 7.76 17.10 -2.04
C GLN A 59 8.90 16.09 -1.89
N LEU A 60 8.68 14.85 -2.33
CA LEU A 60 9.59 13.72 -2.17
C LEU A 60 10.10 13.28 -3.55
N SER A 61 11.15 13.93 -4.02
CA SER A 61 11.86 13.51 -5.23
C SER A 61 12.47 12.11 -5.08
N THR A 62 12.89 11.48 -6.18
CA THR A 62 13.56 10.16 -6.13
C THR A 62 14.79 10.23 -5.25
N ASP A 63 15.59 11.28 -5.44
CA ASP A 63 16.81 11.50 -4.67
C ASP A 63 16.50 11.67 -3.19
N LYS A 64 15.41 12.35 -2.85
CA LYS A 64 14.99 12.50 -1.45
C LYS A 64 14.53 11.17 -0.85
N MET A 65 13.81 10.37 -1.61
CA MET A 65 13.44 9.01 -1.22
C MET A 65 14.71 8.16 -0.99
N ALA A 66 15.68 8.20 -1.90
CA ALA A 66 16.94 7.47 -1.77
C ALA A 66 17.73 7.92 -0.53
N GLU A 67 17.78 9.22 -0.24
CA GLU A 67 18.41 9.77 0.96
C GLU A 67 17.70 9.32 2.24
N MET A 68 16.36 9.40 2.29
CA MET A 68 15.56 9.02 3.45
C MET A 68 15.75 7.55 3.84
N PHE A 69 15.82 6.67 2.84
CA PHE A 69 15.99 5.23 3.04
C PHE A 69 17.44 4.77 2.88
N ALA A 70 18.41 5.70 2.84
CA ALA A 70 19.82 5.36 2.74
C ALA A 70 20.27 4.49 3.92
N GLY A 71 20.92 3.37 3.58
CA GLY A 71 21.38 2.38 4.53
C GLY A 71 20.26 1.56 5.19
N ALA A 72 19.02 1.67 4.74
CA ALA A 72 17.94 0.82 5.24
C ALA A 72 18.20 -0.64 4.86
N LYS A 73 17.95 -1.56 5.80
CA LYS A 73 17.91 -2.99 5.51
C LYS A 73 16.56 -3.37 4.88
N PRO A 74 16.54 -4.33 3.95
CA PRO A 74 15.28 -4.88 3.42
C PRO A 74 14.45 -5.53 4.52
N TYR A 75 13.15 -5.25 4.54
CA TYR A 75 12.19 -5.90 5.44
C TYR A 75 11.59 -7.14 4.77
N GLU A 76 11.62 -8.29 5.44
CA GLU A 76 11.05 -9.54 4.90
C GLU A 76 9.61 -9.77 5.34
N LYS A 77 9.23 -9.25 6.50
CA LYS A 77 7.91 -9.47 7.09
C LYS A 77 7.25 -8.13 7.33
N VAL A 78 6.12 -7.89 6.67
CA VAL A 78 5.30 -6.69 6.88
C VAL A 78 3.88 -7.12 7.25
N SER A 79 3.45 -6.70 8.45
CA SER A 79 2.16 -7.07 9.03
C SER A 79 1.41 -5.82 9.48
N PHE A 80 0.11 -5.77 9.22
CA PHE A 80 -0.77 -4.70 9.66
C PHE A 80 -1.78 -5.25 10.66
N SER A 81 -1.65 -4.84 11.92
CA SER A 81 -2.51 -5.27 13.02
C SER A 81 -3.79 -4.45 13.13
N SER A 82 -3.78 -3.21 12.63
CA SER A 82 -4.92 -2.31 12.67
C SER A 82 -5.22 -1.71 11.30
N VAL A 83 -6.52 -1.59 11.01
CA VAL A 83 -7.05 -0.90 9.82
C VAL A 83 -8.25 -0.09 10.28
N SER A 84 -8.20 1.22 10.04
CA SER A 84 -9.30 2.14 10.31
C SER A 84 -9.74 2.79 9.01
N THR A 85 -11.02 2.67 8.69
CA THR A 85 -11.65 3.25 7.50
C THR A 85 -12.84 4.09 7.92
N GLY A 86 -13.06 5.25 7.29
CA GLY A 86 -14.22 6.10 7.57
C GLY A 86 -14.67 6.88 6.34
N THR A 87 -15.97 7.15 6.23
CA THR A 87 -16.53 7.95 5.13
C THR A 87 -15.89 9.33 5.10
N GLY A 88 -15.26 9.69 3.98
CA GLY A 88 -14.58 10.98 3.81
C GLY A 88 -13.27 11.13 4.58
N LYS A 89 -12.69 10.03 5.10
CA LYS A 89 -11.40 10.03 5.80
C LYS A 89 -10.41 9.09 5.11
N PRO A 90 -9.09 9.35 5.21
CA PRO A 90 -8.08 8.39 4.80
C PRO A 90 -8.24 7.05 5.53
N THR A 91 -7.89 5.96 4.85
CA THR A 91 -7.66 4.67 5.48
C THR A 91 -6.36 4.71 6.24
N THR A 92 -6.39 4.43 7.54
CA THR A 92 -5.18 4.35 8.37
C THR A 92 -4.80 2.90 8.58
N LEU A 93 -3.53 2.56 8.35
CA LEU A 93 -2.95 1.25 8.63
C LEU A 93 -1.89 1.41 9.70
N GLU A 94 -1.92 0.55 10.71
CA GLU A 94 -0.84 0.45 11.71
C GLU A 94 -0.34 -0.98 11.78
N GLY A 95 0.96 -1.13 11.93
CA GLY A 95 1.62 -2.42 11.79
C GLY A 95 3.09 -2.41 12.16
N THR A 96 3.78 -3.46 11.73
CA THR A 96 5.21 -3.62 11.91
C THR A 96 5.87 -4.17 10.65
N ALA A 97 7.14 -3.82 10.47
CA ALA A 97 8.03 -4.43 9.50
C ALA A 97 9.22 -5.05 10.25
N THR A 98 9.68 -6.22 9.82
CA THR A 98 10.84 -6.91 10.41
C THR A 98 11.83 -7.35 9.34
N THR A 99 13.12 -7.07 9.57
CA THR A 99 14.25 -7.48 8.74
C THR A 99 14.70 -8.91 9.05
N VAL A 100 15.58 -9.49 8.23
CA VAL A 100 16.13 -10.86 8.43
C VAL A 100 16.78 -11.03 9.79
N ASP A 101 17.54 -10.01 10.23
CA ASP A 101 18.27 -10.00 11.50
C ASP A 101 17.38 -9.65 12.71
N GLY A 102 16.07 -9.47 12.50
CA GLY A 102 15.09 -9.26 13.56
C GLY A 102 14.92 -7.82 14.01
N CYS A 103 15.56 -6.84 13.36
CA CYS A 103 15.25 -5.44 13.60
C CYS A 103 13.81 -5.14 13.17
N MET A 104 13.09 -4.37 13.98
CA MET A 104 11.67 -4.10 13.79
C MET A 104 11.38 -2.59 13.75
N SER A 105 10.52 -2.20 12.83
CA SER A 105 9.99 -0.84 12.70
C SER A 105 8.49 -0.85 12.89
N VAL A 106 7.99 0.15 13.61
CA VAL A 106 6.55 0.44 13.64
C VAL A 106 6.19 1.12 12.32
N LEU A 107 5.07 0.71 11.75
CA LEU A 107 4.52 1.27 10.52
C LEU A 107 3.23 2.01 10.82
N LYS A 108 3.11 3.21 10.25
CA LYS A 108 1.84 3.93 10.15
C LYS A 108 1.68 4.48 8.74
N PHE A 109 0.54 4.19 8.12
CA PHE A 109 0.21 4.67 6.78
C PHE A 109 -1.17 5.32 6.77
N GLU A 110 -1.30 6.36 5.96
CA GLU A 110 -2.57 7.00 5.62
C GLU A 110 -2.74 6.94 4.10
N LEU A 111 -3.85 6.36 3.66
CA LEU A 111 -4.17 6.18 2.25
C LEU A 111 -5.48 6.86 1.91
N LEU A 112 -5.49 7.62 0.82
CA LEU A 112 -6.69 8.20 0.24
C LEU A 112 -6.78 7.75 -1.22
N ASN A 113 -7.91 7.13 -1.61
CA ASN A 113 -8.11 6.59 -2.96
C ASN A 113 -6.95 5.69 -3.42
N GLU A 114 -6.49 4.78 -2.55
CA GLU A 114 -5.39 3.86 -2.85
C GLU A 114 -4.04 4.53 -3.16
N GLN A 115 -3.86 5.78 -2.71
CA GLN A 115 -2.59 6.48 -2.77
C GLN A 115 -2.13 6.84 -1.36
N ILE A 116 -0.83 6.70 -1.11
CA ILE A 116 -0.25 7.05 0.19
C ILE A 116 -0.22 8.58 0.30
N VAL A 117 -0.96 9.12 1.25
CA VAL A 117 -0.98 10.56 1.60
C VAL A 117 -0.16 10.87 2.85
N GLY A 118 0.22 9.84 3.61
CA GLY A 118 1.13 9.95 4.74
C GLY A 118 1.73 8.58 5.10
N PHE A 119 2.98 8.57 5.54
CA PHE A 119 3.65 7.38 6.04
C PHE A 119 4.64 7.72 7.15
N ASP A 120 4.82 6.79 8.09
CA ASP A 120 5.85 6.80 9.11
C ASP A 120 6.39 5.37 9.29
N MET A 121 7.71 5.27 9.36
CA MET A 121 8.41 4.01 9.58
C MET A 121 9.54 4.25 10.58
N SER A 122 9.31 3.89 11.84
CA SER A 122 10.16 4.32 12.95
C SER A 122 10.41 3.20 13.97
N PRO A 123 11.68 2.98 14.41
CA PRO A 123 12.89 3.53 13.80
C PRO A 123 13.14 2.92 12.42
N LEU A 124 13.95 3.56 11.56
CA LEU A 124 14.44 2.92 10.33
C LEU A 124 15.56 1.93 10.68
N CYS A 125 15.40 0.66 10.30
CA CYS A 125 16.40 -0.38 10.54
C CYS A 125 17.56 -0.25 9.55
N ARG A 126 18.79 -0.15 10.08
CA ARG A 126 20.04 -0.04 9.33
C ARG A 126 21.03 -1.14 9.72
#